data_AF-A0AB38G5A6-F1
#
_entry.id   AF-A0AB38G5A6-F1
#
_cell.length_a   1.000
_cell.length_b   1.000
_cell.length_c   1.000
_cell.angle_alpha   90.00
_cell.angle_beta   90.00
_cell.angle_gamma   90.00
#
_symmetry.space_group_name_H-M   'P 1'
#
loop_
_entity.id
_entity.type
_entity.pdbx_description
1 polymer ?
#
loop_
_entity_poly.entity_id
_entity_poly.type
_entity_poly.pdbx_seq_one_letter_code
_entity_poly.pdbx_strand_id
1 'polypeptide(L)'
;MTRAKLDAALNNTEGLYPKRWGSDFYHRYKEDIALYVEMGFKTFRMSIAWSRIFSNGDDATPNEAGLVFYDKVFDELNKYGIEPLVTLSHYEFPIHLITEYGGWKNRKVIDCFVRYTETVFNRYKDKVKYWLTFTKSISLV
;
A
#
# COMPACT_ATOMS: atom_id res chain seq x y z
N MET A 1 -12.06 16.52 -8.68
CA MET A 1 -12.34 15.50 -9.72
C MET A 1 -13.82 15.19 -9.66
N THR A 2 -14.54 15.20 -10.80
CA THR A 2 -15.98 14.87 -10.84
C THR A 2 -16.17 13.36 -11.02
N ARG A 3 -17.34 12.82 -10.64
CA ARG A 3 -17.67 11.39 -10.79
C ARG A 3 -17.52 10.93 -12.25
N ALA A 4 -18.03 11.70 -13.20
CA ALA A 4 -17.86 11.44 -14.63
C ALA A 4 -16.39 11.36 -15.09
N LYS A 5 -15.50 12.19 -14.54
CA LYS A 5 -14.06 12.13 -14.87
C LYS A 5 -13.38 10.90 -14.26
N LEU A 6 -13.84 10.47 -13.07
CA LEU A 6 -13.35 9.25 -12.44
C LEU A 6 -13.79 8.02 -13.23
N ASP A 7 -15.06 7.93 -13.59
CA ASP A 7 -15.61 6.79 -14.36
C ASP A 7 -14.94 6.68 -15.74
N ALA A 8 -14.70 7.82 -16.41
CA ALA A 8 -13.92 7.85 -17.63
C ALA A 8 -12.49 7.33 -17.40
N ALA A 9 -11.83 7.73 -16.31
CA ALA A 9 -10.46 7.31 -16.01
C ALA A 9 -10.35 5.82 -15.62
N LEU A 10 -11.35 5.27 -14.94
CA LEU A 10 -11.41 3.85 -14.58
C LEU A 10 -11.56 2.96 -15.81
N ASN A 11 -12.37 3.38 -16.78
CA ASN A 11 -12.63 2.61 -18.01
C ASN A 11 -11.66 2.89 -19.16
N ASN A 12 -10.81 3.91 -19.02
CA ASN A 12 -9.86 4.28 -20.07
C ASN A 12 -8.70 3.27 -20.14
N THR A 13 -8.64 2.49 -21.22
CA THR A 13 -7.59 1.50 -21.50
C THR A 13 -6.43 2.07 -22.34
N GLU A 14 -6.64 3.17 -23.05
CA GLU A 14 -5.65 3.79 -23.95
C GLU A 14 -4.82 4.89 -23.26
N GLY A 15 -5.37 5.49 -22.22
CA GLY A 15 -4.78 6.62 -21.50
C GLY A 15 -3.55 6.23 -20.69
N LEU A 16 -2.58 7.13 -20.66
CA LEU A 16 -1.36 6.97 -19.87
C LEU A 16 -1.63 7.28 -18.39
N TYR A 17 -1.78 6.25 -17.58
CA TYR A 17 -1.86 6.35 -16.12
C TYR A 17 -0.59 5.74 -15.49
N PRO A 18 0.49 6.51 -15.29
CA PRO A 18 1.81 5.97 -14.91
C PRO A 18 1.78 5.02 -13.71
N LYS A 19 0.89 5.30 -12.73
CA LYS A 19 0.74 4.48 -11.52
C LYS A 19 0.22 3.05 -11.78
N ARG A 20 -0.33 2.74 -12.96
CA ARG A 20 -0.77 1.39 -13.33
C ARG A 20 0.42 0.42 -13.52
N TRP A 21 1.56 0.94 -13.96
CA TRP A 21 2.78 0.15 -14.16
C TRP A 21 3.83 0.45 -13.08
N GLY A 22 3.94 1.72 -12.67
CA GLY A 22 4.99 2.15 -11.73
C GLY A 22 6.38 1.82 -12.28
N SER A 23 7.28 1.37 -11.42
CA SER A 23 8.60 0.84 -11.79
C SER A 23 8.60 -0.67 -12.04
N ASP A 24 7.43 -1.31 -12.06
CA ASP A 24 7.27 -2.77 -12.12
C ASP A 24 7.87 -3.54 -10.93
N PHE A 25 8.07 -2.86 -9.79
CA PHE A 25 8.55 -3.47 -8.53
C PHE A 25 7.72 -4.70 -8.11
N TYR A 26 6.43 -4.73 -8.46
CA TYR A 26 5.55 -5.85 -8.15
C TYR A 26 6.07 -7.19 -8.73
N HIS A 27 6.71 -7.16 -9.90
CA HIS A 27 7.30 -8.35 -10.52
C HIS A 27 8.82 -8.43 -10.30
N ARG A 28 9.49 -7.29 -10.06
CA ARG A 28 10.95 -7.17 -10.06
C ARG A 28 11.60 -6.88 -8.70
N TYR A 29 10.84 -7.01 -7.61
CA TYR A 29 11.33 -6.65 -6.27
C TYR A 29 12.60 -7.40 -5.87
N LYS A 30 12.83 -8.62 -6.37
CA LYS A 30 14.03 -9.39 -6.00
C LYS A 30 15.29 -8.79 -6.62
N GLU A 31 15.21 -8.43 -7.89
CA GLU A 31 16.28 -7.75 -8.62
C GLU A 31 16.56 -6.38 -8.00
N ASP A 32 15.51 -5.63 -7.69
CA ASP A 32 15.63 -4.31 -7.05
C ASP A 32 16.25 -4.41 -5.64
N ILE A 33 15.84 -5.41 -4.84
CA ILE A 33 16.41 -5.66 -3.50
C ILE A 33 17.88 -6.07 -3.61
N ALA A 34 18.26 -6.87 -4.59
CA ALA A 34 19.66 -7.24 -4.80
C ALA A 34 20.55 -6.00 -5.03
N LEU A 35 20.05 -5.01 -5.76
CA LEU A 35 20.75 -3.72 -5.93
C LEU A 35 20.83 -2.93 -4.60
N TYR A 36 19.80 -2.98 -3.75
CA TYR A 36 19.85 -2.34 -2.42
C TYR A 36 20.92 -2.97 -1.52
N VAL A 37 21.12 -4.29 -1.65
CA VAL A 37 22.18 -5.02 -0.96
C VAL A 37 23.56 -4.57 -1.44
N GLU A 38 23.75 -4.44 -2.76
CA GLU A 38 24.99 -3.94 -3.35
C GLU A 38 25.34 -2.54 -2.84
N MET A 39 24.33 -1.68 -2.67
CA MET A 39 24.48 -0.33 -2.11
C MET A 39 24.71 -0.32 -0.58
N GLY A 40 24.60 -1.46 0.09
CA GLY A 40 24.81 -1.59 1.54
C GLY A 40 23.65 -1.09 2.40
N PHE A 41 22.41 -1.12 1.89
CA PHE A 41 21.24 -0.67 2.64
C PHE A 41 21.08 -1.46 3.95
N LYS A 42 20.67 -0.76 5.00
CA LYS A 42 20.28 -1.35 6.31
C LYS A 42 18.80 -1.27 6.56
N THR A 43 18.12 -0.36 5.88
CA THR A 43 16.69 -0.15 6.01
C THR A 43 16.13 0.24 4.64
N PHE A 44 14.97 -0.31 4.30
CA PHE A 44 14.24 0.06 3.09
C PHE A 44 12.85 0.55 3.48
N ARG A 45 12.55 1.80 3.13
CA ARG A 45 11.24 2.41 3.38
C ARG A 45 10.31 2.16 2.21
N MET A 46 9.16 1.56 2.48
CA MET A 46 8.10 1.34 1.49
C MET A 46 6.70 1.53 2.08
N SER A 47 5.68 1.53 1.23
CA SER A 47 4.27 1.51 1.66
C SER A 47 3.61 0.19 1.34
N ILE A 48 2.64 -0.18 2.17
CA ILE A 48 1.64 -1.20 1.81
C ILE A 48 0.49 -0.48 1.12
N ALA A 49 0.13 -0.95 -0.07
CA ALA A 49 -1.01 -0.44 -0.81
C ALA A 49 -2.28 -0.97 -0.15
N TRP A 50 -3.06 -0.07 0.47
CA TRP A 50 -4.30 -0.46 1.15
C TRP A 50 -5.24 -1.23 0.21
N SER A 51 -5.38 -0.79 -1.04
CA SER A 51 -6.19 -1.48 -2.05
C SER A 51 -5.68 -2.87 -2.46
N ARG A 52 -4.47 -3.28 -2.07
CA ARG A 52 -4.02 -4.67 -2.25
C ARG A 52 -4.50 -5.57 -1.13
N ILE A 53 -4.72 -5.03 0.07
CA ILE A 53 -5.17 -5.77 1.24
C ILE A 53 -6.70 -5.76 1.33
N PHE A 54 -7.33 -4.60 1.12
CA PHE A 54 -8.78 -4.44 1.04
C PHE A 54 -9.08 -3.66 -0.26
N SER A 55 -9.44 -4.37 -1.32
CA SER A 55 -9.63 -3.83 -2.67
C SER A 55 -10.60 -2.65 -2.71
N ASN A 56 -11.72 -2.78 -1.99
CA ASN A 56 -12.71 -1.72 -1.82
C ASN A 56 -12.46 -0.90 -0.55
N GLY A 57 -11.70 -1.46 0.40
CA GLY A 57 -11.34 -0.80 1.65
C GLY A 57 -12.29 -1.11 2.79
N ASP A 58 -13.54 -1.43 2.49
CA ASP A 58 -14.58 -1.85 3.44
C ASP A 58 -14.89 -3.35 3.37
N ASP A 59 -14.13 -4.13 2.58
CA ASP A 59 -14.30 -5.57 2.43
C ASP A 59 -14.30 -6.29 3.79
N ALA A 60 -15.11 -7.33 3.91
CA ALA A 60 -15.23 -8.09 5.16
C ALA A 60 -13.95 -8.86 5.51
N THR A 61 -13.23 -9.34 4.50
CA THR A 61 -12.00 -10.13 4.62
C THR A 61 -10.89 -9.55 3.76
N PRO A 62 -9.62 -9.62 4.19
CA PRO A 62 -8.51 -9.15 3.39
C PRO A 62 -8.26 -10.06 2.17
N ASN A 63 -7.64 -9.50 1.14
CA ASN A 63 -7.13 -10.21 -0.01
C ASN A 63 -5.81 -10.91 0.32
N GLU A 64 -5.86 -12.24 0.47
CA GLU A 64 -4.69 -13.06 0.82
C GLU A 64 -3.57 -12.95 -0.22
N ALA A 65 -3.87 -12.80 -1.51
CA ALA A 65 -2.84 -12.65 -2.54
C ALA A 65 -2.02 -11.36 -2.34
N GLY A 66 -2.68 -10.29 -1.87
CA GLY A 66 -2.02 -9.06 -1.47
C GLY A 66 -1.14 -9.24 -0.23
N LEU A 67 -1.63 -9.98 0.77
CA LEU A 67 -0.87 -10.26 1.98
C LEU A 67 0.40 -11.09 1.68
N VAL A 68 0.25 -12.15 0.88
CA VAL A 68 1.34 -13.04 0.45
C VAL A 68 2.38 -12.30 -0.39
N PHE A 69 1.98 -11.29 -1.17
CA PHE A 69 2.94 -10.47 -1.90
C PHE A 69 3.90 -9.76 -0.94
N TYR A 70 3.38 -9.08 0.08
CA TYR A 70 4.22 -8.38 1.05
C TYR A 70 5.00 -9.34 1.96
N ASP A 71 4.48 -10.54 2.25
CA ASP A 71 5.26 -11.59 2.90
C ASP A 71 6.55 -11.87 2.13
N LYS A 72 6.44 -12.11 0.82
CA LYS A 72 7.59 -12.41 -0.04
C LYS A 72 8.58 -11.24 -0.11
N VAL A 73 8.07 -10.01 -0.17
CA VAL A 73 8.94 -8.81 -0.18
C VAL A 73 9.68 -8.66 1.14
N PHE A 74 9.00 -8.77 2.28
CA PHE A 74 9.63 -8.66 3.59
C PHE A 74 10.59 -9.82 3.87
N ASP A 75 10.26 -11.03 3.43
CA ASP A 75 11.15 -12.18 3.56
C ASP A 75 12.43 -11.99 2.73
N GLU A 76 12.33 -11.45 1.51
CA GLU A 76 13.50 -11.16 0.69
C GLU A 76 14.36 -10.04 1.30
N LEU A 77 13.75 -8.99 1.85
CA LEU A 77 14.48 -7.93 2.58
C LEU A 77 15.20 -8.49 3.81
N ASN A 78 14.49 -9.26 4.64
CA ASN A 78 15.00 -9.84 5.89
C ASN A 78 16.11 -10.87 5.63
N LYS A 79 16.01 -11.64 4.54
CA LYS A 79 17.06 -12.56 4.08
C LYS A 79 18.42 -11.88 3.91
N TYR A 80 18.43 -10.61 3.50
CA TYR A 80 19.64 -9.81 3.33
C TYR A 80 19.92 -8.86 4.52
N GLY A 81 19.16 -8.96 5.61
CA GLY A 81 19.32 -8.10 6.79
C GLY A 81 18.93 -6.64 6.55
N ILE A 82 18.08 -6.36 5.56
CA ILE A 82 17.51 -5.03 5.32
C ILE A 82 16.20 -4.92 6.11
N GLU A 83 16.16 -4.04 7.11
CA GLU A 83 14.96 -3.83 7.94
C GLU A 83 13.89 -3.06 7.13
N PRO A 84 12.65 -3.57 7.02
CA PRO A 84 11.57 -2.82 6.40
C PRO A 84 11.10 -1.66 7.31
N LEU A 85 10.92 -0.47 6.72
CA LEU A 85 10.21 0.65 7.34
C LEU A 85 8.91 0.90 6.57
N VAL A 86 7.77 0.55 7.15
CA VAL A 86 6.50 0.50 6.44
C VAL A 86 5.64 1.72 6.71
N THR A 87 5.17 2.39 5.66
CA THR A 87 4.18 3.46 5.73
C THR A 87 2.79 2.92 5.35
N LEU A 88 1.81 3.04 6.24
CA LEU A 88 0.47 2.45 6.08
C LEU A 88 -0.40 3.20 5.06
N SER A 89 -0.36 4.53 5.07
CA SER A 89 -1.11 5.39 4.16
C SER A 89 -0.20 6.36 3.41
N HIS A 90 -0.07 6.15 2.10
CA HIS A 90 0.90 6.84 1.24
C HIS A 90 0.30 7.29 -0.11
N TYR A 91 -0.80 8.06 -0.06
CA TYR A 91 -1.49 8.55 -1.27
C TYR A 91 -1.98 7.43 -2.21
N GLU A 92 -2.40 6.33 -1.63
CA GLU A 92 -2.90 5.12 -2.31
C GLU A 92 -4.18 4.59 -1.65
N PHE A 93 -5.06 5.54 -1.35
CA PHE A 93 -6.37 5.31 -0.73
C PHE A 93 -7.33 4.58 -1.69
N PRO A 94 -8.09 3.56 -1.24
CA PRO A 94 -9.05 2.85 -2.09
C PRO A 94 -10.08 3.82 -2.69
N ILE A 95 -10.24 3.77 -4.01
CA ILE A 95 -11.15 4.68 -4.74
C ILE A 95 -12.60 4.51 -4.26
N HIS A 96 -13.01 3.27 -3.97
CA HIS A 96 -14.36 2.96 -3.48
C HIS A 96 -14.73 3.75 -2.23
N LEU A 97 -13.82 3.87 -1.26
CA LEU A 97 -14.07 4.65 -0.04
C LEU A 97 -14.29 6.15 -0.31
N ILE A 98 -13.73 6.69 -1.40
CA ILE A 98 -13.98 8.07 -1.84
C ILE A 98 -15.37 8.16 -2.47
N THR A 99 -15.72 7.23 -3.35
CA THR A 99 -16.98 7.27 -4.11
C THR A 99 -18.21 6.96 -3.28
N GLU A 100 -18.09 6.04 -2.32
CA GLU A 100 -19.20 5.59 -1.47
C GLU A 100 -19.35 6.45 -0.22
N TYR A 101 -18.23 6.74 0.46
CA TYR A 101 -18.26 7.39 1.76
C TYR A 101 -17.75 8.84 1.75
N GLY A 102 -17.26 9.36 0.62
CA GLY A 102 -16.64 10.70 0.57
C GLY A 102 -15.25 10.76 1.22
N GLY A 103 -14.60 9.61 1.39
CA GLY A 103 -13.28 9.47 1.99
C GLY A 103 -13.27 9.81 3.49
N TRP A 104 -12.17 10.40 3.96
CA TRP A 104 -11.93 10.70 5.38
C TRP A 104 -12.95 11.62 6.06
N LYS A 105 -13.85 12.25 5.30
CA LYS A 105 -14.97 13.03 5.85
C LYS A 105 -15.98 12.15 6.59
N ASN A 106 -16.04 10.85 6.28
CA ASN A 106 -16.96 9.92 6.89
C ASN A 106 -16.24 9.07 7.95
N ARG A 107 -16.78 9.07 9.17
CA ARG A 107 -16.23 8.35 10.32
C ARG A 107 -16.08 6.84 10.08
N LYS A 108 -16.91 6.23 9.24
CA LYS A 108 -16.80 4.79 8.88
C LYS A 108 -15.44 4.44 8.26
N VAL A 109 -14.79 5.40 7.60
CA VAL A 109 -13.46 5.19 6.99
C VAL A 109 -12.39 4.97 8.07
N ILE A 110 -12.59 5.49 9.28
CA ILE A 110 -11.71 5.24 10.42
C ILE A 110 -11.73 3.74 10.74
N ASP A 111 -12.90 3.13 10.84
CA ASP A 111 -13.03 1.69 11.13
C ASP A 111 -12.42 0.82 10.01
N CYS A 112 -12.59 1.24 8.76
CA CYS A 112 -11.96 0.59 7.61
C CYS A 112 -10.43 0.64 7.70
N PHE A 113 -9.89 1.81 8.07
CA PHE A 113 -8.45 1.98 8.23
C PHE A 113 -7.92 1.17 9.41
N VAL A 114 -8.62 1.17 10.56
CA VAL A 114 -8.25 0.38 11.72
C VAL A 114 -8.19 -1.11 11.36
N ARG A 115 -9.23 -1.66 10.71
CA ARG A 115 -9.24 -3.05 10.25
C ARG A 115 -8.06 -3.38 9.34
N TYR A 116 -7.75 -2.49 8.40
CA TYR A 116 -6.57 -2.62 7.54
C TYR A 116 -5.27 -2.66 8.36
N THR A 117 -5.09 -1.71 9.28
CA THR A 117 -3.88 -1.63 10.11
C THR A 117 -3.72 -2.83 11.04
N GLU A 118 -4.79 -3.28 11.70
CA GLU A 118 -4.78 -4.49 12.53
C GLU A 118 -4.40 -5.74 11.72
N THR A 119 -4.93 -5.86 10.51
CA THR A 119 -4.62 -7.00 9.62
C THR A 119 -3.12 -7.05 9.30
N VAL A 120 -2.54 -5.93 8.87
CA VAL A 120 -1.12 -5.91 8.46
C VAL A 120 -0.18 -5.94 9.67
N PHE A 121 -0.55 -5.32 10.80
CA PHE A 121 0.23 -5.45 12.03
C PHE A 121 0.25 -6.88 12.53
N ASN A 122 -0.89 -7.56 12.56
CA ASN A 122 -0.95 -8.96 13.00
C ASN A 122 -0.19 -9.89 12.04
N ARG A 123 -0.29 -9.67 10.72
CA ARG A 123 0.40 -10.50 9.73
C ARG A 123 1.92 -10.31 9.75
N TYR A 124 2.40 -9.08 9.91
CA TYR A 124 3.82 -8.75 9.73
C TYR A 124 4.55 -8.40 11.03
N LYS A 125 3.96 -8.66 12.20
CA LYS A 125 4.53 -8.37 13.53
C LYS A 125 5.96 -8.89 13.73
N ASP A 126 6.29 -10.04 13.16
CA ASP A 126 7.59 -10.69 13.31
C ASP A 126 8.56 -10.32 12.18
N LYS A 127 8.09 -9.55 11.17
CA LYS A 127 8.84 -9.18 9.97
C LYS A 127 9.17 -7.70 9.86
N VAL A 128 8.40 -6.82 10.53
CA VAL A 128 8.50 -5.36 10.40
C VAL A 128 8.47 -4.71 11.78
N LYS A 129 9.54 -3.98 12.11
CA LYS A 129 9.70 -3.29 13.40
C LYS A 129 9.22 -1.83 13.34
N TYR A 130 9.44 -1.15 12.21
CA TYR A 130 9.21 0.28 12.08
C TYR A 130 8.00 0.58 11.21
N TRP A 131 7.07 1.36 11.76
CA TRP A 131 5.81 1.71 11.13
C TRP A 131 5.57 3.23 11.16
N LEU A 132 5.04 3.75 10.06
CA LEU A 132 4.53 5.12 9.94
C LEU A 132 3.06 5.06 9.52
N THR A 133 2.21 5.84 10.17
CA THR A 133 0.77 5.84 9.87
C THR A 133 0.46 6.59 8.57
N PHE A 134 0.85 7.85 8.47
CA PHE A 134 0.63 8.71 7.29
C PHE A 134 1.95 9.34 6.84
N THR A 135 2.25 9.31 5.52
CA THR A 135 3.55 9.78 4.99
C THR A 135 3.84 11.26 5.29
N LYS A 136 2.81 12.11 5.25
CA LYS A 136 2.88 13.56 5.48
C LYS A 136 1.51 14.05 5.94
N SER A 137 1.35 14.24 7.25
CA SER A 137 0.09 14.76 7.81
C SER A 137 -0.07 16.27 7.62
N ILE A 138 0.99 17.02 7.32
CA ILE A 138 1.00 18.49 7.40
C ILE A 138 0.55 19.23 6.12
N SER A 139 0.16 18.52 5.06
CA SER A 139 -0.36 19.13 3.82
C SER A 139 -1.87 19.01 3.64
N LEU A 140 -2.60 18.61 4.69
CA LEU A 140 -4.06 18.51 4.70
C LEU A 140 -4.74 19.66 5.50
N VAL A 141 -4.00 20.74 5.77
CA VAL A 141 -4.52 22.00 6.33
C VAL A 141 -4.55 23.06 5.23
#